data_AF-A0A957VFV2-F1
#
_entry.id   AF-A0A957VFV2-F1
#
_cell.length_a   1.000
_cell.length_b   1.000
_cell.length_c   1.000
_cell.angle_alpha   90.00
_cell.angle_beta   90.00
_cell.angle_gamma   90.00
#
_symmetry.space_group_name_H-M   'P 1'
#
loop_
_entity.id
_entity.type
_entity.pdbx_description
1 polymer ?
#
loop_
_entity_poly.entity_id
_entity_poly.type
_entity_poly.pdbx_seq_one_letter_code
_entity_poly.pdbx_strand_id
1 'polypeptide(L)'
;MPEPQNLFQQLLDWLNLNNMPPPGQILASMDLVAWTLVGLLVGAVVLGVFLSVSTRRSFLRPDDLEATPEVTLARLKQDPTQLPPLSIVSRMGAEATLELLEFGDQVQSREWRYKWSPVREELLRLMAQQNAFGPTYALARYYRSEDTHEPDTIRIRRTALIHKLGLLRYLEPDVAGNPAQLRVRSHPADVQGDLGFNGETLWLLPEEPAPRPAGPIVEMEPVEFRTLQDATIHVHIRRSPSVGGGFRLHLLKRRKMWVVADEEIEWVG
;
A
#
# COMPACT_ATOMS: atom_id res chain seq x y z
N MET A 1 51.72 8.01 18.37
CA MET A 1 50.61 8.78 17.78
C MET A 1 51.15 10.15 17.41
N PRO A 2 51.17 10.56 16.13
CA PRO A 2 51.60 11.90 15.75
C PRO A 2 50.44 12.90 15.94
N GLU A 3 50.77 14.11 16.41
CA GLU A 3 49.82 15.18 16.74
C GLU A 3 49.14 15.77 15.48
N PRO A 4 47.86 16.19 15.57
CA PRO A 4 47.10 16.73 14.44
C PRO A 4 47.64 18.05 13.87
N GLN A 5 48.46 18.77 14.63
CA GLN A 5 49.09 20.03 14.20
C GLN A 5 50.18 19.79 13.13
N ASN A 6 50.89 18.66 13.22
CA ASN A 6 51.90 18.28 12.22
C ASN A 6 51.28 17.89 10.87
N LEU A 7 50.06 17.34 10.87
CA LEU A 7 49.34 17.01 9.63
C LEU A 7 48.91 18.26 8.87
N PHE A 8 48.45 19.29 9.57
CA PHE A 8 48.07 20.56 8.93
C PHE A 8 49.27 21.30 8.33
N GLN A 9 50.39 21.35 9.05
CA GLN A 9 51.62 21.95 8.52
C GLN A 9 52.17 21.17 7.32
N GLN A 10 52.18 19.83 7.38
CA GLN A 10 52.57 19.01 6.24
C GLN A 10 51.65 19.18 5.03
N LEU A 11 50.36 19.41 5.24
CA LEU A 11 49.39 19.64 4.16
C LEU A 11 49.54 21.03 3.53
N LEU A 12 49.88 22.04 4.33
CA LEU A 12 50.20 23.40 3.88
C LEU A 12 51.53 23.46 3.11
N ASP A 13 52.54 22.74 3.60
CA ASP A 13 53.84 22.62 2.93
C ASP A 13 53.73 21.81 1.62
N TRP A 14 52.90 20.76 1.61
CA TRP A 14 52.59 20.00 0.39
C TRP A 14 51.85 20.85 -0.66
N LEU A 15 51.01 21.80 -0.22
CA LEU A 15 50.29 22.75 -1.09
C LEU A 15 51.17 23.91 -1.60
N ASN A 16 52.44 24.01 -1.19
CA ASN A 16 53.40 25.02 -1.64
C ASN A 16 52.85 26.47 -1.61
N LEU A 17 52.06 26.78 -0.56
CA LEU A 17 51.38 28.07 -0.38
C LEU A 17 52.33 29.24 -0.09
N ASN A 18 53.59 28.95 0.29
CA ASN A 18 54.62 29.98 0.56
C ASN A 18 55.20 30.63 -0.71
N ASN A 19 54.91 30.09 -1.90
CA ASN A 19 55.33 30.67 -3.18
C ASN A 19 54.19 31.32 -3.96
N MET A 20 53.05 31.63 -3.31
CA MET A 20 52.00 32.36 -3.99
C MET A 20 52.46 33.79 -4.30
N PRO A 21 52.40 34.23 -5.58
CA PRO A 21 52.68 35.61 -5.92
C PRO A 21 51.71 36.54 -5.16
N PRO A 22 52.15 37.77 -4.82
CA PRO A 22 51.30 38.71 -4.08
C PRO A 22 49.97 38.92 -4.81
N PRO A 23 48.84 39.09 -4.10
CA PRO A 23 47.49 39.13 -4.69
C PRO A 23 47.32 40.21 -5.77
N GLY A 24 48.13 41.27 -5.72
CA GLY A 24 48.19 42.30 -6.76
C GLY A 24 48.82 41.85 -8.09
N GLN A 25 49.75 40.89 -8.07
CA GLN A 25 50.33 40.31 -9.30
C GLN A 25 49.38 39.30 -9.95
N ILE A 26 48.61 38.55 -9.16
CA ILE A 26 47.60 37.61 -9.66
C ILE A 26 46.53 38.36 -10.46
N LEU A 27 46.05 39.50 -9.95
CA LEU A 27 45.08 40.35 -10.67
C LEU A 27 45.65 40.97 -11.96
N ALA A 28 46.95 41.27 -11.99
CA ALA A 28 47.61 41.88 -13.14
C ALA A 28 48.02 40.86 -14.22
N SER A 29 48.18 39.58 -13.88
CA SER A 29 48.58 38.51 -14.82
C SER A 29 47.42 37.67 -15.35
N MET A 30 46.19 37.92 -14.92
CA MET A 30 45.03 37.14 -15.37
C MET A 30 44.55 37.62 -16.74
N ASP A 31 44.84 36.81 -17.76
CA ASP A 31 44.25 36.93 -19.09
C ASP A 31 42.77 36.54 -19.08
N LEU A 32 42.01 36.91 -20.11
CA LEU A 32 40.56 36.65 -20.24
C LEU A 32 40.23 35.16 -20.04
N VAL A 33 41.11 34.27 -20.51
CA VAL A 33 40.99 32.81 -20.39
C VAL A 33 41.13 32.33 -18.94
N ALA A 34 41.96 33.00 -18.13
CA ALA A 34 42.09 32.65 -16.72
C ALA A 34 40.82 32.99 -15.94
N TRP A 35 40.17 34.11 -16.29
CA TRP A 35 38.89 34.51 -15.69
C TRP A 35 37.74 33.56 -16.04
N THR A 36 37.70 33.03 -17.26
CA THR A 36 36.67 32.05 -17.65
C THR A 36 36.84 30.73 -16.90
N LEU A 37 38.07 30.28 -16.68
CA LEU A 37 38.36 29.07 -15.89
C LEU A 37 37.95 29.23 -14.42
N VAL A 38 38.24 30.38 -13.80
CA VAL A 38 37.80 30.66 -12.42
C VAL A 38 36.28 30.71 -12.33
N GLY A 39 35.62 31.34 -13.30
CA GLY A 39 34.15 31.36 -13.39
C GLY A 39 33.54 29.95 -13.49
N LEU A 40 34.13 29.09 -14.32
CA LEU A 40 33.72 27.68 -14.45
C LEU A 40 33.92 26.89 -13.16
N LEU A 41 35.06 27.08 -12.47
CA LEU A 41 35.34 26.42 -11.20
C LEU A 41 34.32 26.82 -10.12
N VAL A 42 34.06 28.11 -9.99
CA VAL A 42 33.06 28.63 -9.04
C VAL A 42 31.66 28.12 -9.40
N GLY A 43 31.31 28.11 -10.69
CA GLY A 43 30.05 27.55 -11.18
C GLY A 43 29.90 26.07 -10.82
N ALA A 44 30.95 25.26 -11.01
CA ALA A 44 30.95 23.84 -10.66
C ALA A 44 30.80 23.59 -9.16
N VAL A 45 31.44 24.41 -8.31
CA VAL A 45 31.31 24.32 -6.85
C VAL A 45 29.89 24.70 -6.41
N VAL A 46 29.33 25.79 -6.95
CA VAL A 46 27.96 26.20 -6.66
C VAL A 46 26.96 25.14 -7.13
N LEU A 47 27.14 24.57 -8.32
CA LEU A 47 26.30 23.49 -8.83
C LEU A 47 26.41 22.24 -7.96
N GLY A 48 27.62 21.88 -7.52
CA GLY A 48 27.87 20.75 -6.62
C GLY A 48 27.22 20.93 -5.26
N VAL A 49 27.29 22.13 -4.67
CA VAL A 49 26.62 22.46 -3.41
C VAL A 49 25.10 22.50 -3.59
N PHE A 50 24.60 23.11 -4.66
CA PHE A 50 23.17 23.15 -4.97
C PHE A 50 22.61 21.75 -5.19
N LEU A 51 23.29 20.90 -5.97
CA LEU A 51 22.93 19.51 -6.15
C LEU A 51 23.02 18.74 -4.84
N SER A 52 24.04 18.93 -4.01
CA SER A 52 24.16 18.27 -2.70
C SER A 52 23.04 18.67 -1.74
N VAL A 53 22.66 19.94 -1.70
CA VAL A 53 21.54 20.43 -0.88
C VAL A 53 20.19 19.99 -1.45
N SER A 54 20.03 19.97 -2.77
CA SER A 54 18.82 19.53 -3.47
C SER A 54 18.59 18.01 -3.40
N THR A 55 19.66 17.22 -3.48
CA THR A 55 19.61 15.74 -3.43
C THR A 55 19.64 15.16 -2.02
N ARG A 56 19.92 15.98 -0.98
CA ARG A 56 19.80 15.60 0.44
C ARG A 56 18.39 15.24 0.92
N ARG A 57 17.37 15.26 0.06
CA ARG A 57 15.99 14.83 0.41
C ARG A 57 15.70 13.32 0.25
N SER A 58 16.67 12.46 -0.08
CA SER A 58 16.39 11.03 -0.29
C SER A 58 17.41 10.04 0.30
N PHE A 59 18.19 10.43 1.31
CA PHE A 59 18.94 9.43 2.08
C PHE A 59 18.17 9.10 3.37
N LEU A 60 17.71 7.84 3.41
CA LEU A 60 17.10 7.16 4.56
C LEU A 60 17.87 7.51 5.84
N ARG A 61 17.12 7.83 6.90
CA ARG A 61 17.73 8.09 8.21
C ARG A 61 18.45 6.82 8.68
N PRO A 62 19.61 6.93 9.34
CA PRO A 62 20.30 5.78 9.91
C PRO A 62 19.46 4.97 10.93
N ASP A 63 18.36 5.53 11.46
CA ASP A 63 17.38 4.80 12.29
C ASP A 63 16.57 3.74 11.52
N ASP A 64 16.60 3.71 10.19
CA ASP A 64 15.83 2.77 9.36
C ASP A 64 16.52 1.40 9.17
N LEU A 65 17.76 1.24 9.64
CA LEU A 65 18.55 0.01 9.51
C LEU A 65 18.42 -0.95 10.71
N GLU A 66 17.95 -0.48 11.87
CA GLU A 66 17.87 -1.28 13.12
C GLU A 66 16.44 -1.39 13.71
N ALA A 67 15.41 -0.94 13.00
CA ALA A 67 14.05 -1.02 13.49
C ALA A 67 13.58 -2.49 13.54
N THR A 68 13.39 -3.03 14.75
CA THR A 68 12.74 -4.32 14.93
C THR A 68 11.34 -4.32 14.30
N PRO A 69 10.80 -5.49 13.89
CA PRO A 69 9.46 -5.59 13.31
C PRO A 69 8.38 -4.94 14.19
N GLU A 70 8.52 -5.03 15.51
CA GLU A 70 7.61 -4.47 16.51
C GLU A 70 7.63 -2.93 16.52
N VAL A 71 8.81 -2.32 16.45
CA VAL A 71 8.95 -0.86 16.38
C VAL A 71 8.41 -0.33 15.06
N THR A 72 8.67 -1.05 13.97
CA THR A 72 8.12 -0.73 12.64
C THR A 72 6.59 -0.81 12.66
N LEU A 73 6.02 -1.86 13.23
CA LEU A 73 4.59 -2.03 13.39
C LEU A 73 3.97 -0.89 14.22
N ALA A 74 4.57 -0.54 15.36
CA ALA A 74 4.09 0.54 16.21
C ALA A 74 4.04 1.89 15.48
N ARG A 75 5.03 2.19 14.65
CA ARG A 75 5.05 3.40 13.80
C ARG A 75 3.95 3.36 12.75
N LEU A 76 3.77 2.23 12.06
CA LEU A 76 2.73 2.07 11.04
C LEU A 76 1.31 2.12 11.61
N LYS A 77 1.10 1.68 12.86
CA LYS A 77 -0.16 1.87 13.58
C LYS A 77 -0.49 3.33 13.86
N GLN A 78 0.50 4.23 13.85
CA GLN A 78 0.28 5.68 13.97
C GLN A 78 0.04 6.34 12.61
N ASP A 79 0.84 5.98 11.60
CA ASP A 79 0.66 6.45 10.24
C ASP A 79 1.13 5.38 9.23
N PRO A 80 0.20 4.80 8.45
CA PRO A 80 0.51 3.69 7.55
C PRO A 80 1.26 4.12 6.30
N THR A 81 1.36 5.43 6.03
CA THR A 81 2.04 5.97 4.84
C THR A 81 3.53 6.23 5.03
N GLN A 82 4.05 6.03 6.25
CA GLN A 82 5.46 6.27 6.57
C GLN A 82 6.43 5.37 5.79
N LEU A 83 5.99 4.18 5.38
CA LEU A 83 6.78 3.25 4.59
C LEU A 83 6.02 2.79 3.35
N PRO A 84 6.72 2.56 2.23
CA PRO A 84 6.08 1.96 1.06
C PRO A 84 5.69 0.50 1.38
N PRO A 85 4.53 0.02 0.90
CA PRO A 85 4.01 -1.31 1.21
C PRO A 85 4.98 -2.47 0.97
N LEU A 86 5.81 -2.39 -0.07
CA LEU A 86 6.86 -3.39 -0.34
C LEU A 86 7.89 -3.48 0.81
N SER A 87 8.27 -2.34 1.39
CA SER A 87 9.17 -2.30 2.54
C SER A 87 8.51 -2.83 3.81
N ILE A 88 7.19 -2.61 3.97
CA ILE A 88 6.43 -3.15 5.10
C ILE A 88 6.50 -4.67 5.08
N VAL A 89 6.10 -5.30 3.97
CA VAL A 89 6.04 -6.77 3.89
C VAL A 89 7.43 -7.41 4.03
N SER A 90 8.45 -6.82 3.39
CA SER A 90 9.83 -7.36 3.45
C SER A 90 10.48 -7.25 4.83
N ARG A 91 10.16 -6.20 5.62
CA ARG A 91 10.76 -5.97 6.94
C ARG A 91 10.01 -6.63 8.09
N MET A 92 8.68 -6.69 8.00
CA MET A 92 7.84 -7.20 9.10
C MET A 92 7.51 -8.69 8.98
N GLY A 93 7.51 -9.23 7.77
CA GLY A 93 7.04 -10.60 7.51
C GLY A 93 5.52 -10.74 7.63
N ALA A 94 5.03 -11.95 7.36
CA ALA A 94 3.60 -12.22 7.16
C ALA A 94 2.73 -12.02 8.42
N GLU A 95 3.20 -12.44 9.60
CA GLU A 95 2.41 -12.37 10.85
C GLU A 95 2.24 -10.93 11.35
N ALA A 96 3.30 -10.12 11.36
CA ALA A 96 3.18 -8.72 11.75
C ALA A 96 2.44 -7.88 10.68
N THR A 97 2.53 -8.28 9.40
CA THR A 97 1.69 -7.69 8.33
C THR A 97 0.21 -8.01 8.57
N LEU A 98 -0.13 -9.25 8.98
CA LEU A 98 -1.48 -9.62 9.38
C LEU A 98 -1.97 -8.76 10.55
N GLU A 99 -1.16 -8.59 11.58
CA GLU A 99 -1.52 -7.75 12.74
C GLU A 99 -1.79 -6.29 12.32
N LEU A 100 -0.98 -5.75 11.41
CA LEU A 100 -1.21 -4.42 10.84
C LEU A 100 -2.52 -4.36 10.06
N LEU A 101 -2.83 -5.37 9.25
CA LEU A 101 -4.07 -5.45 8.49
C LEU A 101 -5.30 -5.48 9.41
N GLU A 102 -5.26 -6.32 10.44
CA GLU A 102 -6.33 -6.45 11.43
C GLU A 102 -6.54 -5.14 12.21
N PHE A 103 -5.45 -4.50 12.67
CA PHE A 103 -5.53 -3.22 13.36
C PHE A 103 -6.05 -2.11 12.45
N GLY A 104 -5.51 -2.00 11.24
CA GLY A 104 -5.86 -0.93 10.31
C GLY A 104 -7.32 -0.94 9.90
N ASP A 105 -7.94 -2.12 9.83
CA ASP A 105 -9.37 -2.25 9.56
C ASP A 105 -10.26 -1.91 10.74
N GLN A 106 -9.76 -1.96 11.98
CA GLN A 106 -10.52 -1.61 13.18
C GLN A 106 -10.66 -0.10 13.37
N VAL A 107 -9.75 0.70 12.80
CA VAL A 107 -9.75 2.17 12.97
C VAL A 107 -10.74 2.82 12.01
N GLN A 108 -11.76 3.49 12.56
CA GLN A 108 -12.88 4.03 11.78
C GLN A 108 -12.72 5.50 11.36
N SER A 109 -11.66 6.19 11.79
CA SER A 109 -11.52 7.63 11.48
C SER A 109 -11.35 7.85 9.97
N ARG A 110 -12.01 8.89 9.45
CA ARG A 110 -12.01 9.18 8.00
C ARG A 110 -10.60 9.46 7.46
N GLU A 111 -9.79 10.19 8.22
CA GLU A 111 -8.40 10.47 7.88
C GLU A 111 -7.57 9.18 7.78
N TRP A 112 -7.74 8.28 8.77
CA TRP A 112 -7.07 6.99 8.74
C TRP A 112 -7.47 6.19 7.51
N ARG A 113 -8.77 6.02 7.25
CA ARG A 113 -9.25 5.22 6.11
C ARG A 113 -8.79 5.73 4.77
N TYR A 114 -8.69 7.05 4.61
CA TYR A 114 -8.12 7.66 3.40
C TYR A 114 -6.66 7.25 3.18
N LYS A 115 -5.84 7.28 4.23
CA LYS A 115 -4.42 6.85 4.18
C LYS A 115 -4.28 5.32 4.07
N TRP A 116 -5.12 4.59 4.78
CA TRP A 116 -5.05 3.14 4.95
C TRP A 116 -5.50 2.38 3.70
N SER A 117 -6.57 2.80 3.03
CA SER A 117 -7.14 2.07 1.87
C SER A 117 -6.09 1.71 0.80
N PRO A 118 -5.28 2.65 0.26
CA PRO A 118 -4.30 2.32 -0.76
C PRO A 118 -3.16 1.44 -0.22
N VAL A 119 -2.73 1.65 1.03
CA VAL A 119 -1.70 0.82 1.67
C VAL A 119 -2.20 -0.61 1.83
N ARG A 120 -3.42 -0.77 2.36
CA ARG A 120 -4.09 -2.06 2.56
C ARG A 120 -4.22 -2.85 1.26
N GLU A 121 -4.78 -2.23 0.22
CA GLU A 121 -4.95 -2.87 -1.09
C GLU A 121 -3.61 -3.38 -1.63
N GLU A 122 -2.58 -2.54 -1.56
CA GLU A 122 -1.25 -2.92 -2.02
C GLU A 122 -0.62 -4.01 -1.15
N LEU A 123 -0.79 -3.98 0.18
CA LEU A 123 -0.33 -5.05 1.07
C LEU A 123 -1.00 -6.38 0.74
N LEU A 124 -2.31 -6.39 0.53
CA LEU A 124 -3.04 -7.60 0.15
C LEU A 124 -2.57 -8.13 -1.20
N ARG A 125 -2.37 -7.25 -2.19
CA ARG A 125 -1.83 -7.61 -3.51
C ARG A 125 -0.43 -8.22 -3.38
N LEU A 126 0.47 -7.58 -2.65
CA LEU A 126 1.84 -8.06 -2.42
C LEU A 126 1.86 -9.40 -1.67
N MET A 127 1.00 -9.57 -0.68
CA MET A 127 0.87 -10.83 0.06
C MET A 127 0.30 -11.95 -0.81
N ALA A 128 -0.67 -11.65 -1.68
CA ALA A 128 -1.30 -12.64 -2.57
C ALA A 128 -0.33 -13.11 -3.67
N GLN A 129 0.53 -12.21 -4.16
CA GLN A 129 1.55 -12.53 -5.16
C GLN A 129 2.70 -13.37 -4.60
N GLN A 130 2.91 -13.38 -3.29
CA GLN A 130 3.93 -14.21 -2.67
C GLN A 130 3.46 -15.66 -2.64
N ASN A 131 3.98 -16.46 -3.57
CA ASN A 131 3.75 -17.91 -3.59
C ASN A 131 4.56 -18.63 -2.48
N ALA A 132 4.29 -18.27 -1.23
CA ALA A 132 4.95 -18.78 -0.04
C ALA A 132 3.92 -19.15 1.04
N PHE A 133 4.28 -20.13 1.88
CA PHE A 133 3.38 -20.66 2.90
C PHE A 133 2.95 -19.59 3.93
N GLY A 134 3.89 -18.79 4.42
CA GLY A 134 3.61 -17.74 5.43
C GLY A 134 2.55 -16.72 4.95
N PRO A 135 2.77 -16.03 3.83
CA PRO A 135 1.80 -15.08 3.28
C PRO A 135 0.43 -15.70 2.98
N THR A 136 0.40 -16.90 2.39
CA THR A 136 -0.87 -17.62 2.12
C THR A 136 -1.63 -17.91 3.42
N TYR A 137 -0.92 -18.35 4.46
CA TYR A 137 -1.52 -18.64 5.75
C TYR A 137 -2.02 -17.39 6.46
N ALA A 138 -1.24 -16.30 6.42
CA ALA A 138 -1.64 -15.00 6.95
C ALA A 138 -2.89 -14.46 6.25
N LEU A 139 -2.96 -14.52 4.92
CA LEU A 139 -4.16 -14.12 4.17
C LEU A 139 -5.37 -14.98 4.51
N ALA A 140 -5.20 -16.30 4.61
CA ALA A 140 -6.29 -17.18 5.01
C ALA A 140 -6.82 -16.87 6.42
N ARG A 141 -5.93 -16.47 7.35
CA ARG A 141 -6.33 -16.00 8.69
C ARG A 141 -7.04 -14.66 8.63
N TYR A 142 -6.54 -13.73 7.82
CA TYR A 142 -7.18 -12.44 7.60
C TYR A 142 -8.59 -12.59 7.01
N TYR A 143 -8.80 -13.53 6.09
CA TYR A 143 -10.11 -13.82 5.49
C TYR A 143 -10.95 -14.83 6.26
N ARG A 144 -10.50 -15.27 7.44
CA ARG A 144 -11.09 -16.43 8.11
C ARG A 144 -12.58 -16.25 8.38
N SER A 145 -13.32 -17.34 8.23
CA SER A 145 -14.63 -17.51 8.84
C SER A 145 -14.45 -18.10 10.23
N GLU A 146 -15.24 -17.63 11.21
CA GLU A 146 -15.26 -18.24 12.54
C GLU A 146 -16.08 -19.54 12.56
N ASP A 147 -16.92 -19.78 11.55
CA ASP A 147 -17.70 -21.00 11.40
C ASP A 147 -17.02 -22.00 10.44
N THR A 148 -16.68 -23.16 10.99
CA THR A 148 -16.03 -24.25 10.24
C THR A 148 -16.99 -25.05 9.35
N HIS A 149 -18.29 -25.04 9.65
CA HIS A 149 -19.33 -25.75 8.89
C HIS A 149 -19.98 -24.88 7.82
N GLU A 150 -19.54 -23.64 7.69
CA GLU A 150 -20.09 -22.68 6.76
C GLU A 150 -19.98 -23.15 5.29
N PRO A 151 -21.02 -22.94 4.47
CA PRO A 151 -20.99 -23.25 3.04
C PRO A 151 -19.86 -22.53 2.29
N ASP A 152 -19.28 -23.19 1.29
CA ASP A 152 -18.17 -22.62 0.49
C ASP A 152 -18.60 -21.32 -0.23
N THR A 153 -19.86 -21.20 -0.66
CA THR A 153 -20.40 -19.99 -1.28
C THR A 153 -20.44 -18.79 -0.33
N ILE A 154 -20.76 -19.01 0.96
CA ILE A 154 -20.70 -17.96 1.98
C ILE A 154 -19.25 -17.59 2.28
N ARG A 155 -18.36 -18.58 2.43
CA ARG A 155 -16.92 -18.33 2.65
C ARG A 155 -16.29 -17.51 1.52
N ILE A 156 -16.57 -17.85 0.27
CA ILE A 156 -16.07 -17.13 -0.91
C ILE A 156 -16.59 -15.70 -0.92
N ARG A 157 -17.90 -15.49 -0.70
CA ARG A 157 -18.50 -14.15 -0.67
C ARG A 157 -17.92 -13.29 0.46
N ARG A 158 -17.78 -13.86 1.66
CA ARG A 158 -17.15 -13.15 2.78
C ARG A 158 -15.69 -12.84 2.50
N THR A 159 -14.95 -13.76 1.89
CA THR A 159 -13.55 -13.54 1.48
C THR A 159 -13.46 -12.37 0.51
N ALA A 160 -14.33 -12.31 -0.51
CA ALA A 160 -14.38 -11.22 -1.47
C ALA A 160 -14.71 -9.87 -0.81
N LEU A 161 -15.70 -9.85 0.10
CA LEU A 161 -16.06 -8.65 0.85
C LEU A 161 -14.93 -8.20 1.77
N ILE A 162 -14.31 -9.10 2.53
CA ILE A 162 -13.16 -8.75 3.37
C ILE A 162 -12.04 -8.23 2.50
N HIS A 163 -11.70 -8.91 1.39
CA HIS A 163 -10.64 -8.47 0.48
C HIS A 163 -10.80 -7.01 0.07
N LYS A 164 -12.03 -6.54 -0.20
CA LYS A 164 -12.26 -5.22 -0.80
C LYS A 164 -12.77 -4.16 0.15
N LEU A 165 -13.44 -4.55 1.22
CA LEU A 165 -14.05 -3.65 2.20
C LEU A 165 -13.41 -3.76 3.60
N GLY A 166 -12.42 -4.62 3.78
CA GLY A 166 -11.80 -4.88 5.09
C GLY A 166 -12.65 -5.79 5.98
N LEU A 167 -12.12 -6.11 7.16
CA LEU A 167 -12.78 -6.98 8.14
C LEU A 167 -14.16 -6.46 8.58
N LEU A 168 -14.34 -5.14 8.61
CA LEU A 168 -15.61 -4.50 8.94
C LEU A 168 -16.66 -4.66 7.84
N ARG A 169 -16.25 -5.01 6.61
CA ARG A 169 -17.14 -5.15 5.44
C ARG A 169 -18.08 -3.96 5.32
N TYR A 170 -17.50 -2.76 5.38
CA TYR A 170 -18.22 -1.51 5.53
C TYR A 170 -17.93 -0.57 4.36
N LEU A 171 -19.00 0.01 3.81
CA LEU A 171 -18.94 1.04 2.79
C LEU A 171 -19.53 2.34 3.35
N GLU A 172 -18.84 3.47 3.12
CA GLU A 172 -19.32 4.78 3.58
C GLU A 172 -20.70 5.09 3.01
N PRO A 173 -21.62 5.67 3.81
CA PRO A 173 -22.83 6.31 3.32
C PRO A 173 -22.52 7.39 2.29
N ASP A 174 -23.52 7.74 1.48
CA ASP A 174 -23.40 8.86 0.56
C ASP A 174 -23.44 10.22 1.28
N VAL A 175 -23.34 11.31 0.51
CA VAL A 175 -23.40 12.68 1.01
C VAL A 175 -24.75 13.01 1.68
N ALA A 176 -25.83 12.31 1.31
CA ALA A 176 -27.16 12.46 1.89
C ALA A 176 -27.35 11.60 3.16
N GLY A 177 -26.35 10.79 3.53
CA GLY A 177 -26.40 9.91 4.70
C GLY A 177 -27.15 8.59 4.47
N ASN A 178 -27.46 8.23 3.22
CA ASN A 178 -28.10 6.96 2.91
C ASN A 178 -27.10 5.82 3.15
N PRO A 179 -27.48 4.77 3.92
CA PRO A 179 -26.59 3.67 4.22
C PRO A 179 -26.27 2.86 2.96
N ALA A 180 -25.13 2.17 2.98
CA ALA A 180 -24.76 1.28 1.91
C ALA A 180 -25.61 -0.01 1.91
N GLN A 181 -25.90 -0.52 0.72
CA GLN A 181 -26.60 -1.79 0.53
C GLN A 181 -25.69 -2.83 -0.11
N LEU A 182 -25.76 -4.07 0.37
CA LEU A 182 -25.17 -5.24 -0.27
C LEU A 182 -26.27 -6.02 -0.98
N ARG A 183 -26.09 -6.29 -2.27
CA ARG A 183 -26.99 -7.14 -3.05
C ARG A 183 -26.26 -8.36 -3.54
N VAL A 184 -26.81 -9.51 -3.23
CA VAL A 184 -26.21 -10.80 -3.58
C VAL A 184 -27.14 -11.51 -4.54
N ARG A 185 -26.70 -11.66 -5.79
CA ARG A 185 -27.34 -12.58 -6.72
C ARG A 185 -26.87 -13.99 -6.40
N SER A 186 -27.82 -14.89 -6.21
CA SER A 186 -27.54 -16.25 -5.77
C SER A 186 -28.36 -17.26 -6.55
N HIS A 187 -27.77 -18.44 -6.80
CA HIS A 187 -28.51 -19.54 -7.39
C HIS A 187 -29.57 -20.05 -6.39
N PRO A 188 -30.74 -20.56 -6.80
CA PRO A 188 -31.77 -21.05 -5.88
C PRO A 188 -31.31 -22.14 -4.90
N ALA A 189 -30.23 -22.86 -5.24
CA ALA A 189 -29.63 -23.89 -4.40
C ALA A 189 -28.58 -23.35 -3.41
N ASP A 190 -28.21 -22.07 -3.52
CA ASP A 190 -27.27 -21.45 -2.61
C ASP A 190 -27.90 -21.25 -1.23
N VAL A 191 -27.12 -21.54 -0.20
CA VAL A 191 -27.48 -21.21 1.17
C VAL A 191 -27.36 -19.69 1.35
N GLN A 192 -28.43 -19.05 1.78
CA GLN A 192 -28.42 -17.66 2.23
C GLN A 192 -27.92 -17.60 3.67
N GLY A 193 -27.14 -16.59 4.00
CA GLY A 193 -26.55 -16.45 5.32
C GLY A 193 -26.00 -15.05 5.59
N ASP A 194 -25.52 -14.83 6.80
CA ASP A 194 -24.90 -13.58 7.17
C ASP A 194 -23.50 -13.46 6.55
N LEU A 195 -23.29 -12.39 5.77
CA LEU A 195 -21.99 -12.08 5.19
C LEU A 195 -21.15 -11.16 6.08
N GLY A 196 -21.73 -10.66 7.17
CA GLY A 196 -21.11 -9.73 8.12
C GLY A 196 -20.97 -8.32 7.57
N PHE A 197 -21.74 -7.97 6.52
CA PHE A 197 -21.74 -6.64 5.93
C PHE A 197 -22.42 -5.63 6.85
N ASN A 198 -21.77 -4.47 7.05
CA ASN A 198 -22.32 -3.41 7.90
C ASN A 198 -23.28 -2.54 7.08
N GLY A 199 -24.48 -3.06 6.87
CA GLY A 199 -25.56 -2.44 6.10
C GLY A 199 -26.66 -3.44 5.76
N GLU A 200 -27.62 -3.03 4.94
CA GLU A 200 -28.70 -3.90 4.49
C GLU A 200 -28.16 -4.92 3.47
N THR A 201 -28.44 -6.22 3.69
CA THR A 201 -28.09 -7.28 2.74
C THR A 201 -29.35 -7.84 2.10
N LEU A 202 -29.45 -7.74 0.77
CA LEU A 202 -30.55 -8.24 -0.03
C LEU A 202 -30.11 -9.44 -0.86
N TRP A 203 -30.78 -10.56 -0.70
CA TRP A 203 -30.58 -11.75 -1.53
C TRP A 203 -31.58 -11.74 -2.67
N LEU A 204 -31.07 -11.85 -3.90
CA LEU A 204 -31.86 -11.81 -5.13
C LEU A 204 -31.63 -13.09 -5.94
N LEU A 205 -32.68 -13.53 -6.64
CA LEU A 205 -32.51 -14.56 -7.68
C LEU A 205 -31.76 -13.97 -8.89
N PRO A 206 -31.13 -14.82 -9.73
CA PRO A 206 -30.26 -14.35 -10.81
C PRO A 206 -30.97 -13.41 -11.79
N GLU A 207 -32.24 -13.68 -12.10
CA GLU A 207 -33.06 -12.91 -13.04
C GLU A 207 -34.00 -11.89 -12.36
N GLU A 208 -33.94 -11.79 -11.03
CA GLU A 208 -34.82 -10.88 -10.30
C GLU A 208 -34.38 -9.41 -10.54
N PRO A 209 -35.33 -8.51 -10.86
CA PRO A 209 -35.01 -7.10 -11.03
C PRO A 209 -34.59 -6.50 -9.69
N ALA A 210 -33.41 -5.88 -9.66
CA ALA A 210 -32.92 -5.25 -8.44
C ALA A 210 -33.69 -3.95 -8.14
N PRO A 211 -34.03 -3.66 -6.87
CA PRO A 211 -34.67 -2.40 -6.49
C PRO A 211 -33.76 -1.21 -6.80
N ARG A 212 -34.32 0.01 -6.89
CA ARG A 212 -33.48 1.20 -7.09
C ARG A 212 -32.59 1.43 -5.86
N PRO A 213 -31.28 1.67 -6.02
CA PRO A 213 -30.40 1.95 -4.90
C PRO A 213 -30.74 3.32 -4.29
N ALA A 214 -30.85 3.37 -2.96
CA ALA A 214 -31.05 4.60 -2.22
C ALA A 214 -29.72 5.30 -1.87
N GLY A 215 -28.61 4.56 -1.90
CA GLY A 215 -27.28 5.04 -1.53
C GLY A 215 -26.18 4.20 -2.19
N PRO A 216 -24.97 4.17 -1.61
CA PRO A 216 -23.87 3.37 -2.11
C PRO A 216 -24.22 1.89 -2.12
N ILE A 217 -23.70 1.17 -3.11
CA ILE A 217 -24.12 -0.21 -3.33
C ILE A 217 -22.94 -1.11 -3.70
N VAL A 218 -22.96 -2.30 -3.12
CA VAL A 218 -22.10 -3.44 -3.47
C VAL A 218 -23.00 -4.50 -4.09
N GLU A 219 -22.75 -4.85 -5.34
CA GLU A 219 -23.46 -5.94 -6.02
C GLU A 219 -22.52 -7.11 -6.23
N MET A 220 -22.95 -8.30 -5.83
CA MET A 220 -22.21 -9.54 -6.01
C MET A 220 -22.99 -10.44 -6.96
N GLU A 221 -22.33 -10.89 -8.02
CA GLU A 221 -22.89 -11.88 -8.94
C GLU A 221 -22.87 -13.30 -8.32
N PRO A 222 -23.57 -14.27 -8.92
CA PRO A 222 -23.45 -15.67 -8.51
C PRO A 222 -21.99 -16.14 -8.55
N VAL A 223 -21.62 -16.99 -7.59
CA VAL A 223 -20.27 -17.56 -7.55
C VAL A 223 -20.14 -18.60 -8.66
N GLU A 224 -19.17 -18.40 -9.55
CA GLU A 224 -18.89 -19.32 -10.66
C GLU A 224 -17.81 -20.31 -10.28
N PHE A 225 -18.18 -21.56 -10.01
CA PHE A 225 -17.21 -22.63 -9.77
C PHE A 225 -16.69 -23.17 -11.09
N ARG A 226 -15.40 -22.96 -11.38
CA ARG A 226 -14.71 -23.61 -12.50
C ARG A 226 -14.33 -25.04 -12.14
N THR A 227 -13.92 -25.25 -10.89
CA THR A 227 -13.65 -26.56 -10.31
C THR A 227 -14.01 -26.55 -8.82
N LEU A 228 -13.87 -27.70 -8.13
CA LEU A 228 -14.00 -27.76 -6.66
C LEU A 228 -12.97 -26.90 -5.91
N GLN A 229 -11.91 -26.46 -6.58
CA GLN A 229 -10.81 -25.68 -6.00
C GLN A 229 -10.66 -24.29 -6.61
N ASP A 230 -11.50 -23.93 -7.58
CA ASP A 230 -11.37 -22.71 -8.36
C ASP A 230 -12.75 -22.08 -8.52
N ALA A 231 -12.88 -20.84 -8.07
CA ALA A 231 -14.10 -20.07 -8.16
C ALA A 231 -13.80 -18.63 -8.59
N THR A 232 -14.68 -18.07 -9.42
CA THR A 232 -14.69 -16.66 -9.79
C THR A 232 -15.88 -15.97 -9.14
N ILE A 233 -15.69 -14.73 -8.74
CA ILE A 233 -16.78 -13.87 -8.28
C ILE A 233 -16.60 -12.46 -8.84
N HIS A 234 -17.69 -11.90 -9.37
CA HIS A 234 -17.75 -10.51 -9.81
C HIS A 234 -18.41 -9.67 -8.73
N VAL A 235 -17.80 -8.53 -8.45
CA VAL A 235 -18.32 -7.58 -7.47
C VAL A 235 -18.22 -6.17 -8.02
N HIS A 236 -19.35 -5.47 -8.00
CA HIS A 236 -19.45 -4.09 -8.44
C HIS A 236 -19.67 -3.18 -7.23
N ILE A 237 -18.82 -2.18 -7.05
CA ILE A 237 -18.95 -1.18 -5.98
C ILE A 237 -19.26 0.18 -6.60
N ARG A 238 -20.46 0.69 -6.33
CA ARG A 238 -20.88 2.02 -6.78
C ARG A 238 -21.05 2.92 -5.56
N ARG A 239 -20.16 3.91 -5.43
CA ARG A 239 -20.23 4.92 -4.35
C ARG A 239 -21.23 6.02 -4.65
N SER A 240 -21.61 6.20 -5.92
CA SER A 240 -22.69 7.07 -6.33
C SER A 240 -23.52 6.40 -7.45
N PRO A 241 -24.75 6.88 -7.72
CA PRO A 241 -25.61 6.32 -8.77
C PRO A 241 -25.06 6.46 -10.20
N SER A 242 -24.08 7.35 -10.41
CA SER A 242 -23.58 7.75 -11.74
C SER A 242 -22.11 7.42 -11.98
N VAL A 243 -21.35 7.01 -10.96
CA VAL A 243 -19.92 6.66 -11.08
C VAL A 243 -19.59 5.50 -10.14
N GLY A 244 -18.94 4.46 -10.66
CA GLY A 244 -18.54 3.28 -9.88
C GLY A 244 -17.36 2.52 -10.46
N GLY A 245 -16.78 1.64 -9.66
CA GLY A 245 -15.71 0.73 -10.06
C GLY A 245 -16.15 -0.71 -9.80
N GLY A 246 -15.96 -1.57 -10.78
CA GLY A 246 -16.12 -3.02 -10.64
C GLY A 246 -14.78 -3.70 -10.43
N PHE A 247 -14.82 -4.95 -10.01
CA PHE A 247 -13.67 -5.83 -10.09
C PHE A 247 -14.12 -7.29 -10.13
N ARG A 248 -13.23 -8.13 -10.65
CA ARG A 248 -13.36 -9.58 -10.70
C ARG A 248 -12.30 -10.18 -9.79
N LEU A 249 -12.70 -11.11 -8.92
CA LEU A 249 -11.77 -11.89 -8.12
C LEU A 249 -11.71 -13.33 -8.61
N HIS A 250 -10.50 -13.85 -8.72
CA HIS A 250 -10.21 -15.27 -8.89
C HIS A 250 -9.79 -15.85 -7.54
N LEU A 251 -10.50 -16.87 -7.06
CA LEU A 251 -10.22 -17.52 -5.78
C LEU A 251 -9.81 -18.98 -5.98
N LEU A 252 -8.79 -19.37 -5.24
CA LEU A 252 -8.29 -20.74 -5.22
C LEU A 252 -8.40 -21.36 -3.83
N LYS A 253 -8.81 -22.62 -3.78
CA LYS A 253 -8.79 -23.44 -2.57
C LYS A 253 -7.39 -23.99 -2.34
N ARG A 254 -6.70 -23.46 -1.34
CA ARG A 254 -5.40 -23.94 -0.87
C ARG A 254 -5.62 -24.76 0.40
N ARG A 255 -5.48 -26.08 0.29
CA ARG A 255 -5.84 -27.04 1.36
C ARG A 255 -7.32 -26.90 1.74
N LYS A 256 -7.63 -26.39 2.94
CA LYS A 256 -8.99 -26.14 3.43
C LYS A 256 -9.36 -24.64 3.45
N MET A 257 -8.54 -23.79 2.83
CA MET A 257 -8.65 -22.33 2.89
C MET A 257 -8.90 -21.79 1.49
N TRP A 258 -9.74 -20.75 1.39
CA TRP A 258 -9.95 -20.01 0.16
C TRP A 258 -9.09 -18.75 0.21
N VAL A 259 -8.34 -18.48 -0.86
CA VAL A 259 -7.48 -17.29 -0.97
C VAL A 259 -7.69 -16.64 -2.33
N VAL A 260 -7.56 -15.32 -2.37
CA VAL A 260 -7.58 -14.56 -3.63
C VAL A 260 -6.27 -14.83 -4.36
N ALA A 261 -6.39 -15.34 -5.59
CA ALA A 261 -5.27 -15.65 -6.46
C ALA A 261 -5.01 -14.51 -7.45
N ASP A 262 -6.06 -13.83 -7.92
CA ASP A 262 -5.97 -12.72 -8.84
C ASP A 262 -7.14 -11.73 -8.66
N GLU A 263 -6.91 -10.48 -9.04
CA GLU A 263 -7.89 -9.39 -9.05
C GLU A 263 -7.76 -8.58 -10.35
N GLU A 264 -8.86 -8.42 -11.07
CA GLU A 264 -8.96 -7.54 -12.24
C GLU A 264 -9.89 -6.37 -11.93
N ILE A 265 -9.45 -5.13 -12.18
CA ILE A 265 -10.28 -3.92 -12.03
C ILE A 265 -11.10 -3.70 -13.30
N GLU A 266 -12.41 -3.53 -13.13
CA GLU A 266 -13.34 -3.20 -14.21
C GLU A 266 -13.76 -1.72 -14.09
N TRP A 267 -13.41 -0.90 -15.08
CA TRP A 267 -13.83 0.50 -15.11
C TRP A 267 -15.24 0.59 -15.72
N VAL A 268 -16.17 1.18 -14.97
CA VAL A 268 -17.50 1.52 -15.51
C VAL A 268 -17.35 2.85 -16.24
N GLY A 269 -17.50 2.82 -17.58
CA GLY A 269 -17.42 4.00 -18.46
C GLY A 269 -18.68 4.85 -18.45
#